data_AF-A0A7X9HVA1-F1
#
_entry.id   AF-A0A7X9HVA1-F1
#
_cell.length_a   1.000
_cell.length_b   1.000
_cell.length_c   1.000
_cell.angle_alpha   90.00
_cell.angle_beta   90.00
_cell.angle_gamma   90.00
#
_symmetry.space_group_name_H-M   'P 1'
#
loop_
_entity.id
_entity.type
_entity.pdbx_description
1 polymer ?
#
loop_
_entity_poly.entity_id
_entity_poly.type
_entity_poly.pdbx_seq_one_letter_code
_entity_poly.pdbx_strand_id
1 'polypeptide(L)'
;EAYDEETVKKMMAEREKASLQQQESLACGCPGSRSRTIKRESNTIETTVSNQDQVSAKRPESQLRQWPVQIQLVPANAPYFHNANLLVASDCTAYAYANIHQDFMRNRITLIGCPKLDDTNYADKLTQILNINNIKSITILRMEVPCCGGIVNAVKQALINSGKMIPWNIVTISTEGEILED
;
A
#
# COMPACT_ATOMS: atom_id res chain seq x y z
N GLU A 1 -6.37 -35.89 -25.45
CA GLU A 1 -5.20 -36.47 -24.74
C GLU A 1 -5.60 -36.71 -23.30
N ALA A 2 -5.20 -37.84 -22.71
CA ALA A 2 -5.53 -38.16 -21.33
C ALA A 2 -4.66 -37.32 -20.38
N TYR A 3 -5.28 -36.73 -19.36
CA TYR A 3 -4.59 -35.95 -18.34
C TYR A 3 -3.62 -36.86 -17.55
N ASP A 4 -2.33 -36.60 -17.68
CA ASP A 4 -1.27 -37.32 -16.96
C ASP A 4 -0.92 -36.59 -15.66
N GLU A 5 -1.57 -37.03 -14.58
CA GLU A 5 -1.36 -36.52 -13.22
C GLU A 5 0.09 -36.61 -12.74
N GLU A 6 0.85 -37.58 -13.21
CA GLU A 6 2.22 -37.81 -12.76
C GLU A 6 3.16 -36.74 -13.34
N THR A 7 2.96 -36.39 -14.62
CA THR A 7 3.68 -35.31 -15.29
C THR A 7 3.36 -33.95 -14.64
N VAL A 8 2.09 -33.69 -14.29
CA VAL A 8 1.69 -32.45 -13.62
C VAL A 8 2.33 -32.31 -12.24
N LYS A 9 2.32 -33.37 -11.42
CA LYS A 9 2.94 -33.37 -10.09
C LYS A 9 4.45 -33.14 -10.15
N LYS A 10 5.14 -33.74 -11.13
CA LYS A 10 6.58 -33.52 -11.36
C LYS A 10 6.88 -32.06 -11.70
N MET A 11 6.13 -31.47 -12.63
CA MET A 11 6.30 -30.05 -13.01
C MET A 11 6.04 -29.08 -11.85
N MET A 12 5.03 -29.36 -11.00
CA MET A 12 4.76 -28.53 -9.82
C MET A 12 5.91 -28.59 -8.80
N ALA A 13 6.42 -29.79 -8.51
CA ALA A 13 7.52 -29.99 -7.57
C ALA A 13 8.85 -29.38 -8.08
N GLU A 14 9.10 -29.44 -9.39
CA GLU A 14 10.27 -28.80 -10.01
C GLU A 14 10.18 -27.27 -9.95
N ARG A 15 8.99 -26.71 -10.17
CA ARG A 15 8.75 -25.26 -10.09
C ARG A 15 8.89 -24.72 -8.66
N GLU A 16 8.48 -25.50 -7.67
CA GLU A 16 8.65 -25.18 -6.25
C GLU A 16 10.12 -25.25 -5.82
N LYS A 17 10.89 -26.23 -6.30
CA LYS A 17 12.34 -26.28 -6.07
C LYS A 17 13.08 -25.13 -6.74
N ALA A 18 12.68 -24.75 -7.96
CA ALA A 18 13.27 -23.64 -8.69
C ALA A 18 12.98 -22.28 -8.03
N SER A 19 11.79 -22.08 -7.46
CA SER A 19 11.45 -20.84 -6.74
C SER A 19 12.25 -20.69 -5.44
N LEU A 20 12.45 -21.79 -4.71
CA LEU A 20 13.28 -21.83 -3.50
C LEU A 20 14.76 -21.51 -3.81
N GLN A 21 15.32 -22.07 -4.90
CA GLN A 21 16.69 -21.78 -5.35
C GLN A 21 16.86 -20.33 -5.86
N GLN A 22 15.83 -19.74 -6.47
CA GLN A 22 15.85 -18.32 -6.84
C GLN A 22 15.83 -17.39 -5.62
N GLN A 23 15.22 -17.79 -4.50
CA GLN A 23 15.25 -17.02 -3.26
C GLN A 23 16.63 -17.02 -2.60
N GLU A 24 17.39 -18.11 -2.67
CA GLU A 24 18.75 -18.22 -2.09
C GLU A 24 19.83 -17.45 -2.87
N SER A 25 19.68 -17.29 -4.19
CA SER A 25 20.68 -16.64 -5.06
C SER A 25 20.58 -15.10 -5.13
N LEU A 26 19.57 -14.49 -4.51
CA LEU A 26 19.40 -13.04 -4.43
C LEU A 26 20.12 -12.46 -3.19
N ALA A 27 21.43 -12.70 -3.07
CA ALA A 27 22.30 -12.08 -2.07
C ALA A 27 22.33 -10.53 -2.17
N CYS A 28 21.77 -9.97 -3.24
CA CYS A 28 21.37 -8.58 -3.37
C CYS A 28 19.90 -8.54 -3.81
N GLY A 29 18.96 -8.57 -2.86
CA GLY A 29 17.54 -8.47 -3.14
C GLY A 29 17.18 -7.34 -4.12
N CYS A 30 16.13 -7.58 -4.91
CA CYS A 30 15.61 -6.64 -5.90
C CYS A 30 15.52 -5.22 -5.30
N PRO A 31 15.96 -4.15 -6.00
CA PRO A 31 15.80 -2.78 -5.51
C PRO A 31 14.34 -2.46 -5.10
N GLY A 32 13.37 -3.14 -5.72
CA GLY A 32 11.96 -3.10 -5.37
C GLY A 32 11.63 -3.55 -3.95
N SER A 33 12.40 -4.45 -3.34
CA SER A 33 12.18 -4.92 -1.95
C SER A 33 13.07 -4.21 -0.92
N ARG A 34 13.97 -3.32 -1.35
CA ARG A 34 14.84 -2.57 -0.42
C ARG A 34 14.05 -1.47 0.30
N SER A 35 13.79 -1.71 1.59
CA SER A 35 13.12 -0.74 2.45
C SER A 35 13.95 0.53 2.64
N ARG A 36 13.36 1.68 2.37
CA ARG A 36 13.98 3.00 2.61
C ARG A 36 12.94 4.07 2.93
N THR A 37 13.37 5.05 3.73
CA THR A 37 12.62 6.29 3.95
C THR A 37 12.99 7.30 2.88
N ILE A 38 11.99 7.97 2.29
CA ILE A 38 12.16 9.07 1.34
C ILE A 38 11.96 10.36 2.13
N LYS A 39 13.04 11.11 2.33
CA LYS A 39 12.97 12.42 2.98
C LYS A 39 12.25 13.40 2.04
N ARG A 40 11.17 13.99 2.54
CA ARG A 40 10.45 15.11 1.93
C ARG A 40 10.57 16.27 2.89
N GLU A 41 11.03 17.42 2.40
CA GLU A 41 10.93 18.65 3.17
C GLU A 41 9.45 19.00 3.27
N SER A 42 8.93 19.12 4.48
CA SER A 42 7.58 19.62 4.70
C SER A 42 7.61 21.10 4.34
N ASN A 43 7.24 21.44 3.10
CA ASN A 43 6.89 22.80 2.76
C ASN A 43 5.57 23.15 3.47
N THR A 44 5.66 23.42 4.77
CA THR A 44 4.77 24.35 5.47
C THR A 44 5.11 25.75 4.98
N ILE A 45 4.79 26.03 3.72
CA ILE A 45 4.68 27.39 3.24
C ILE A 45 3.20 27.55 2.97
N GLU A 46 2.51 28.10 3.97
CA GLU A 46 1.29 28.85 3.73
C GLU A 46 1.56 29.78 2.55
N THR A 47 0.77 29.62 1.51
CA THR A 47 0.80 30.44 0.31
C THR A 47 0.53 31.89 0.70
N THR A 48 1.57 32.62 1.08
CA THR A 48 1.59 34.08 1.02
C THR A 48 1.64 34.44 -0.45
N VAL A 49 0.45 34.64 -1.00
CA VAL A 49 0.23 35.06 -2.38
C VAL A 49 0.85 36.45 -2.55
N SER A 50 2.09 36.50 -3.04
CA SER A 50 2.71 37.74 -3.51
C SER A 50 3.76 37.42 -4.57
N ASN A 51 3.28 36.97 -5.73
CA ASN A 51 3.60 37.61 -7.00
C ASN A 51 2.81 36.89 -8.11
N GLN A 52 1.77 37.58 -8.56
CA GLN A 52 1.22 37.38 -9.89
C GLN A 52 2.32 37.77 -10.87
N ASP A 53 2.98 36.77 -11.45
CA ASP A 53 3.37 36.75 -12.86
C ASP A 53 4.29 35.55 -13.09
N GLN A 54 3.92 34.73 -14.08
CA GLN A 54 4.48 33.44 -14.47
C GLN A 54 3.86 32.21 -13.80
N VAL A 55 2.61 31.92 -14.18
CA VAL A 55 1.98 30.61 -13.99
C VAL A 55 2.60 29.62 -14.98
N SER A 56 3.87 29.25 -14.79
CA SER A 56 4.30 27.93 -15.25
C SER A 56 3.61 26.94 -14.32
N ALA A 57 2.65 26.17 -14.83
CA ALA A 57 1.97 25.14 -14.04
C ALA A 57 3.03 24.19 -13.43
N LYS A 58 3.35 24.40 -12.15
CA LYS A 58 4.39 23.63 -11.46
C LYS A 58 3.92 22.17 -11.45
N ARG A 59 4.78 21.25 -11.91
CA ARG A 59 4.44 19.81 -11.90
C ARG A 59 4.11 19.39 -10.46
N PRO A 60 3.09 18.54 -10.24
CA PRO A 60 2.77 18.05 -8.91
C PRO A 60 3.97 17.34 -8.28
N GLU A 61 4.27 17.66 -7.02
CA GLU A 61 5.34 17.02 -6.28
C GLU A 61 4.87 15.72 -5.64
N SER A 62 5.63 14.64 -5.84
CA SER A 62 5.35 13.34 -5.23
C SER A 62 5.36 13.43 -3.71
N GLN A 63 4.28 12.95 -3.08
CA GLN A 63 4.12 12.91 -1.63
C GLN A 63 4.56 11.57 -1.00
N LEU A 64 5.16 10.66 -1.77
CA LEU A 64 5.61 9.36 -1.26
C LEU A 64 6.78 9.52 -0.28
N ARG A 65 6.68 8.86 0.89
CA ARG A 65 7.63 8.98 2.01
C ARG A 65 8.44 7.71 2.30
N GLN A 66 8.16 6.62 1.61
CA GLN A 66 8.77 5.32 1.84
C GLN A 66 8.77 4.49 0.56
N TRP A 67 9.61 3.47 0.53
CA TRP A 67 9.60 2.42 -0.48
C TRP A 67 10.01 1.10 0.19
N PRO A 68 9.43 -0.07 -0.17
CA PRO A 68 8.30 -0.25 -1.11
C PRO A 68 6.95 0.25 -0.58
N VAL A 69 5.94 0.20 -1.44
CA VAL A 69 4.53 0.51 -1.09
C VAL A 69 3.63 -0.72 -1.05
N GLN A 70 4.02 -1.83 -1.67
CA GLN A 70 3.22 -3.05 -1.69
C GLN A 70 3.13 -3.68 -0.30
N ILE A 71 1.92 -3.99 0.19
CA ILE A 71 1.69 -4.55 1.54
C ILE A 71 2.59 -5.76 1.78
N GLN A 72 2.69 -6.68 0.82
CA GLN A 72 3.48 -7.90 0.98
C GLN A 72 4.99 -7.65 1.06
N LEU A 73 5.48 -6.60 0.39
CA LEU A 73 6.91 -6.31 0.30
C LEU A 73 7.45 -5.45 1.45
N VAL A 74 6.60 -4.67 2.11
CA VAL A 74 7.06 -3.82 3.22
C VAL A 74 7.49 -4.67 4.43
N PRO A 75 8.67 -4.39 5.03
CA PRO A 75 9.04 -5.00 6.31
C PRO A 75 8.17 -4.43 7.43
N ALA A 76 7.55 -5.29 8.24
CA ALA A 76 6.65 -4.84 9.31
C ALA A 76 7.34 -3.99 10.39
N ASN A 77 8.66 -4.14 10.54
CA ASN A 77 9.51 -3.41 11.48
C ASN A 77 10.19 -2.17 10.86
N ALA A 78 9.77 -1.72 9.67
CA ALA A 78 10.41 -0.58 9.02
C ALA A 78 10.24 0.71 9.85
N PRO A 79 11.30 1.52 10.02
CA PRO A 79 11.30 2.64 10.98
C PRO A 79 10.31 3.75 10.63
N TYR A 80 9.91 3.89 9.36
CA TYR A 80 8.94 4.90 8.94
C TYR A 80 7.53 4.65 9.47
N PHE A 81 7.22 3.46 10.00
CA PHE A 81 5.93 3.18 10.64
C PHE A 81 5.81 3.74 12.07
N HIS A 82 6.92 4.15 12.69
CA HIS A 82 6.88 4.68 14.05
C HIS A 82 6.10 6.02 14.10
N ASN A 83 5.05 6.07 14.92
CA ASN A 83 4.21 7.26 15.11
C ASN A 83 3.58 7.80 13.80
N ALA A 84 3.30 6.92 12.85
CA ALA A 84 2.83 7.25 11.51
C ALA A 84 1.30 7.28 11.39
N ASN A 85 0.82 8.08 10.44
CA ASN A 85 -0.53 7.92 9.86
C ASN A 85 -0.42 6.96 8.68
N LEU A 86 -1.29 5.96 8.62
CA LEU A 86 -1.27 4.94 7.58
C LEU A 86 -2.33 5.25 6.52
N LEU A 87 -1.97 5.08 5.25
CA LEU A 87 -2.88 4.98 4.13
C LEU A 87 -2.82 3.55 3.61
N VAL A 88 -3.95 2.84 3.61
CA VAL A 88 -4.09 1.52 2.97
C VAL A 88 -4.99 1.69 1.76
N ALA A 89 -4.44 1.59 0.55
CA ALA A 89 -5.14 1.95 -0.68
C ALA A 89 -5.23 0.77 -1.66
N SER A 90 -6.37 0.60 -2.32
CA SER A 90 -6.47 -0.32 -3.45
C SER A 90 -5.63 0.19 -4.63
N ASP A 91 -4.92 -0.69 -5.34
CA ASP A 91 -3.99 -0.29 -6.42
C ASP A 91 -4.61 0.65 -7.47
N CYS A 92 -5.85 0.37 -7.89
CA CYS A 92 -6.55 1.15 -8.90
C CYS A 92 -6.91 2.57 -8.46
N THR A 93 -6.94 2.88 -7.15
CA THR A 93 -7.29 4.22 -6.66
C THR A 93 -6.28 5.28 -7.10
N ALA A 94 -5.00 4.92 -7.25
CA ALA A 94 -3.97 5.84 -7.71
C ALA A 94 -4.12 6.23 -9.19
N TYR A 95 -4.84 5.42 -9.97
CA TYR A 95 -5.11 5.65 -11.38
C TYR A 95 -6.48 6.30 -11.61
N ALA A 96 -7.46 6.00 -10.75
CA ALA A 96 -8.79 6.61 -10.82
C ALA A 96 -8.81 8.02 -10.23
N TYR A 97 -8.21 8.23 -9.06
CA TYR A 97 -8.22 9.52 -8.37
C TYR A 97 -6.93 10.31 -8.61
N ALA A 98 -7.00 11.30 -9.50
CA ALA A 98 -5.83 12.03 -10.00
C ALA A 98 -4.99 12.70 -8.90
N ASN A 99 -5.62 13.18 -7.83
CA ASN A 99 -4.94 13.96 -6.78
C ASN A 99 -4.50 13.13 -5.55
N ILE A 100 -4.37 11.80 -5.71
CA ILE A 100 -4.10 10.87 -4.59
C ILE A 100 -2.89 11.25 -3.74
N HIS A 101 -1.85 11.78 -4.39
CA HIS A 101 -0.64 12.19 -3.69
C HIS A 101 -0.92 13.31 -2.69
N GLN A 102 -1.65 14.35 -3.10
CA GLN A 102 -1.85 15.53 -2.25
C GLN A 102 -2.90 15.27 -1.17
N ASP A 103 -3.99 14.59 -1.52
CA ASP A 103 -5.14 14.45 -0.61
C ASP A 103 -4.97 13.27 0.36
N PHE A 104 -4.35 12.18 -0.09
CA PHE A 104 -4.27 10.94 0.70
C PHE A 104 -2.85 10.57 1.12
N MET A 105 -1.83 10.74 0.26
CA MET A 105 -0.46 10.28 0.61
C MET A 105 0.32 11.28 1.47
N ARG A 106 0.03 12.57 1.34
CA ARG A 106 0.73 13.63 2.10
C ARG A 106 0.68 13.34 3.60
N ASN A 107 1.87 13.35 4.22
CA ASN A 107 2.07 13.07 5.65
C ASN A 107 1.65 11.66 6.13
N ARG A 108 1.43 10.71 5.21
CA ARG A 108 1.10 9.32 5.54
C ARG A 108 2.14 8.35 5.01
N ILE A 109 2.15 7.15 5.57
CA ILE A 109 2.84 5.98 5.02
C ILE A 109 1.82 5.21 4.19
N THR A 110 2.12 5.05 2.90
CA THR A 110 1.23 4.44 1.90
C THR A 110 1.53 2.96 1.71
N LEU A 111 0.51 2.14 1.96
CA LEU A 111 0.49 0.73 1.62
C LEU A 111 -0.57 0.49 0.54
N ILE A 112 -0.22 -0.28 -0.48
CA ILE A 112 -1.11 -0.63 -1.57
C ILE A 112 -1.25 -2.14 -1.73
N GLY A 113 -2.40 -2.57 -2.25
CA GLY A 113 -2.64 -3.93 -2.68
C GLY A 113 -4.01 -4.08 -3.34
N CYS A 114 -4.20 -5.15 -4.12
CA CYS A 114 -5.46 -5.52 -4.73
C CYS A 114 -5.85 -6.95 -4.34
N PRO A 115 -6.84 -7.15 -3.44
CA PRO A 115 -7.23 -8.48 -2.97
C PRO A 115 -7.84 -9.37 -4.07
N LYS A 116 -8.15 -8.81 -5.24
CA LYS A 116 -8.59 -9.57 -6.42
C LYS A 116 -7.42 -10.18 -7.20
N LEU A 117 -6.26 -9.54 -7.17
CA LEU A 117 -5.08 -9.95 -7.95
C LEU A 117 -4.07 -10.70 -7.10
N ASP A 118 -3.98 -10.34 -5.82
CA ASP A 118 -3.05 -10.96 -4.90
C ASP A 118 -3.72 -12.16 -4.23
N ASP A 119 -3.12 -13.34 -4.39
CA ASP A 119 -3.50 -14.56 -3.67
C ASP A 119 -2.92 -14.55 -2.25
N THR A 120 -3.25 -13.53 -1.46
CA THR A 120 -2.76 -13.39 -0.10
C THR A 120 -3.72 -12.63 0.81
N ASN A 121 -3.82 -13.11 2.05
CA ASN A 121 -4.50 -12.40 3.12
C ASN A 121 -3.64 -11.24 3.65
N TYR A 122 -4.02 -9.99 3.31
CA TYR A 122 -3.31 -8.82 3.85
C TYR A 122 -3.48 -8.64 5.37
N ALA A 123 -4.49 -9.24 5.99
CA ALA A 123 -4.76 -9.06 7.41
C ALA A 123 -3.56 -9.48 8.27
N ASP A 124 -2.83 -10.53 7.88
CA ASP A 124 -1.71 -11.06 8.65
C ASP A 124 -0.53 -10.07 8.68
N LYS A 125 -0.13 -9.55 7.51
CA LYS A 125 0.92 -8.54 7.41
C LYS A 125 0.52 -7.24 8.11
N LEU A 126 -0.72 -6.80 7.91
CA LEU A 126 -1.24 -5.60 8.56
C LEU A 126 -1.25 -5.78 10.09
N THR A 127 -1.67 -6.95 10.61
CA THR A 127 -1.62 -7.27 12.05
C THR A 127 -0.20 -7.16 12.57
N GLN A 128 0.79 -7.70 11.87
CA GLN A 128 2.20 -7.59 12.26
C GLN A 128 2.67 -6.13 12.33
N ILE A 129 2.34 -5.32 11.31
CA ILE A 129 2.64 -3.88 11.29
C ILE A 129 2.00 -3.19 12.49
N LEU A 130 0.72 -3.43 12.73
CA LEU A 130 -0.01 -2.81 13.84
C LEU A 130 0.56 -3.22 15.19
N ASN A 131 0.96 -4.47 15.39
CA ASN A 131 1.52 -4.95 16.66
C ASN A 131 2.85 -4.28 16.99
N ILE A 132 3.77 -4.22 16.02
CA ILE A 132 5.14 -3.74 16.22
C ILE A 132 5.21 -2.21 16.32
N ASN A 133 4.26 -1.49 15.72
CA ASN A 133 4.33 -0.04 15.56
C ASN A 133 3.23 0.70 16.34
N ASN A 134 3.50 1.96 16.66
CA ASN A 134 2.49 2.89 17.17
C ASN A 134 1.89 3.66 15.99
N ILE A 135 0.80 3.14 15.40
CA ILE A 135 0.08 3.78 14.30
C ILE A 135 -0.97 4.73 14.87
N LYS A 136 -0.94 5.99 14.43
CA LYS A 136 -1.80 7.07 14.93
C LYS A 136 -3.20 7.05 14.32
N SER A 137 -3.31 6.72 13.04
CA SER A 137 -4.56 6.64 12.31
C SER A 137 -4.41 5.75 11.07
N ILE A 138 -5.53 5.21 10.58
CA ILE A 138 -5.58 4.44 9.33
C ILE A 138 -6.67 5.01 8.42
N THR A 139 -6.30 5.46 7.23
CA THR A 139 -7.26 5.75 6.17
C THR A 139 -7.24 4.64 5.15
N ILE A 140 -8.42 4.11 4.83
CA ILE A 140 -8.61 3.05 3.85
C ILE A 140 -9.19 3.70 2.59
N LEU A 141 -8.43 3.70 1.50
CA LEU A 141 -8.88 4.23 0.21
C LEU A 141 -9.28 3.06 -0.70
N ARG A 142 -10.56 2.96 -1.06
CA ARG A 142 -11.09 1.87 -1.87
C ARG A 142 -11.84 2.39 -3.08
N MET A 143 -12.00 1.55 -4.10
CA MET A 143 -12.98 1.81 -5.16
C MET A 143 -14.39 1.35 -4.75
N GLU A 144 -15.43 1.93 -5.35
CA GLU A 144 -16.84 1.57 -5.14
C GLU A 144 -17.13 0.10 -5.47
N VAL A 145 -16.39 -0.46 -6.44
CA VAL A 145 -16.54 -1.84 -6.90
C VAL A 145 -16.37 -2.86 -5.77
N PRO A 146 -17.11 -3.99 -5.81
CA PRO A 146 -17.18 -4.94 -4.70
C PRO A 146 -15.85 -5.64 -4.42
N CYS A 147 -14.97 -5.79 -5.43
CA CYS A 147 -13.67 -6.43 -5.24
C CYS A 147 -12.77 -5.68 -4.24
N CYS A 148 -12.97 -4.38 -4.03
CA CYS A 148 -12.22 -3.62 -3.03
C CYS A 148 -12.74 -3.81 -1.59
N GLY A 149 -13.83 -4.56 -1.36
CA GLY A 149 -14.27 -4.92 -0.02
C GLY A 149 -13.25 -5.74 0.77
N GLY A 150 -12.43 -6.54 0.07
CA GLY A 150 -11.37 -7.35 0.69
C GLY A 150 -10.33 -6.53 1.43
N ILE A 151 -9.96 -5.33 0.94
CA ILE A 151 -8.95 -4.50 1.60
C ILE A 151 -9.49 -3.90 2.91
N VAL A 152 -10.77 -3.51 2.93
CA VAL A 152 -11.45 -3.02 4.13
C VAL A 152 -11.51 -4.14 5.18
N ASN A 153 -11.89 -5.35 4.77
CA ASN A 153 -11.99 -6.49 5.67
C ASN A 153 -10.62 -6.86 6.25
N ALA A 154 -9.56 -6.81 5.44
CA ALA A 154 -8.21 -7.08 5.92
C ALA A 154 -7.76 -6.08 7.00
N VAL A 155 -8.04 -4.78 6.82
CA VAL A 155 -7.72 -3.76 7.83
C VAL A 155 -8.56 -3.95 9.10
N LYS A 156 -9.86 -4.21 8.97
CA LYS A 156 -10.75 -4.50 10.11
C LYS A 156 -10.25 -5.71 10.92
N GLN A 157 -9.91 -6.80 10.23
CA GLN A 157 -9.39 -7.99 10.87
C GLN A 157 -8.05 -7.72 11.56
N ALA A 158 -7.16 -6.94 10.94
CA ALA A 158 -5.89 -6.55 11.55
C ALA A 158 -6.08 -5.71 12.82
N LEU A 159 -7.02 -4.77 12.82
CA LEU A 159 -7.39 -4.00 14.01
C LEU A 159 -7.87 -4.92 15.14
N ILE A 160 -8.81 -5.82 14.85
CA ILE A 160 -9.32 -6.82 15.81
C ILE A 160 -8.18 -7.68 16.35
N ASN A 161 -7.37 -8.27 15.47
CA ASN A 161 -6.28 -9.17 15.85
C ASN A 161 -5.18 -8.47 16.66
N SER A 162 -4.92 -7.18 16.37
CA SER A 162 -3.92 -6.41 17.11
C SER A 162 -4.39 -6.01 18.51
N GLY A 163 -5.70 -6.00 18.76
CA GLY A 163 -6.30 -5.47 19.99
C GLY A 163 -6.08 -3.97 20.21
N LYS A 164 -5.55 -3.23 19.22
CA LYS A 164 -5.26 -1.79 19.35
C LYS A 164 -6.47 -0.95 18.96
N MET A 165 -6.72 0.08 19.76
CA MET A 165 -7.72 1.12 19.47
C MET A 165 -7.08 2.21 18.61
N ILE A 166 -7.21 2.10 17.28
CA ILE A 166 -6.65 3.06 16.33
C ILE A 166 -7.81 3.73 15.57
N PRO A 167 -7.89 5.08 15.54
CA PRO A 167 -8.85 5.80 14.70
C PRO A 167 -8.69 5.42 13.23
N TRP A 168 -9.80 5.12 12.55
CA TRP A 168 -9.78 4.74 11.15
C TRP A 168 -11.00 5.25 10.39
N ASN A 169 -10.84 5.45 9.08
CA ASN A 169 -11.92 5.86 8.17
C ASN A 169 -11.79 5.15 6.81
N ILE A 170 -12.91 4.98 6.12
CA ILE A 170 -12.97 4.47 4.75
C ILE A 170 -13.34 5.64 3.85
N VAL A 171 -12.63 5.80 2.74
CA VAL A 171 -12.98 6.73 1.66
C VAL A 171 -13.21 5.91 0.40
N THR A 172 -14.33 6.14 -0.27
CA THR A 172 -14.73 5.39 -1.47
C THR A 172 -14.58 6.25 -2.71
N ILE A 173 -13.86 5.74 -3.71
CA ILE A 173 -13.65 6.37 -5.01
C ILE A 173 -14.55 5.69 -6.05
N SER A 174 -15.33 6.48 -6.80
CA SER A 174 -16.14 5.98 -7.93
C SER A 174 -15.27 5.54 -9.10
N THR A 175 -15.82 4.77 -10.05
CA THR A 175 -15.10 4.40 -11.27
C THR A 175 -14.76 5.59 -12.16
N GLU A 176 -15.42 6.73 -11.95
CA GLU A 176 -15.20 8.02 -12.60
C GLU A 176 -14.15 8.88 -11.87
N GLY A 177 -13.63 8.41 -10.72
CA GLY A 177 -12.58 9.10 -9.98
C GLY A 177 -13.07 10.17 -9.01
N GLU A 178 -14.35 10.12 -8.62
CA GLU A 178 -14.95 11.03 -7.63
C GLU A 178 -14.96 10.38 -6.24
N ILE A 179 -14.94 11.21 -5.18
CA ILE A 179 -15.15 10.71 -3.82
C ILE A 179 -16.65 10.55 -3.60
N LEU A 180 -17.08 9.33 -3.27
CA LEU A 180 -18.45 9.04 -2.86
C LEU A 180 -18.56 9.30 -1.35
N GLU A 181 -19.58 10.06 -0.95
CA GLU A 181 -19.75 10.62 0.40
C GLU A 181 -19.36 9.68 1.55
N ASP A 182 -18.60 10.25 2.50
CA ASP A 182 -17.99 9.62 3.69
C ASP A 182 -19.02 9.26 4.79
#